data_AF-A0AAW6J1P1-F1
#
_entry.id   AF-A0AAW6J1P1-F1
#
_cell.length_a   1.000
_cell.length_b   1.000
_cell.length_c   1.000
_cell.angle_alpha   90.00
_cell.angle_beta   90.00
_cell.angle_gamma   90.00
#
_symmetry.space_group_name_H-M   'P 1'
#
loop_
_entity.id
_entity.type
_entity.pdbx_description
1 polymer ?
#
loop_
_entity_poly.entity_id
_entity_poly.type
_entity_poly.pdbx_seq_one_letter_code
_entity_poly.pdbx_strand_id
1 'polypeptide(L)'
;MIKWILVLLSFISTYSYAGEAYTQSKCESIEKERESIRSQFRQGYSIKKGERLTARDKVLFTQLAKHCNKLKKSNNSYRPHAAHSANTNWLLNQKVSNMTLHSASYKNKAKLEAWSKFYRLPKRCRKKGMETSDFVWCSEYRVAQKQVFETQWQGRP
;
A
#
# COMPACT_ATOMS: atom_id res chain seq x y z
N MET A 1 -21.12 -30.13 54.80
CA MET A 1 -20.91 -28.71 54.46
C MET A 1 -19.65 -28.53 53.59
N ILE A 2 -19.60 -29.11 52.38
CA ILE A 2 -18.42 -29.08 51.48
C ILE A 2 -18.79 -28.65 50.04
N LYS A 3 -20.07 -28.42 49.75
CA LYS A 3 -20.56 -28.03 48.41
C LYS A 3 -20.18 -26.61 47.98
N TRP A 4 -19.84 -25.73 48.92
CA TRP A 4 -19.50 -24.33 48.63
C TRP A 4 -18.01 -24.09 48.34
N ILE A 5 -17.13 -25.05 48.65
CA ILE A 5 -15.68 -24.90 48.48
C ILE A 5 -15.25 -25.04 47.01
N LEU A 6 -16.00 -25.79 46.20
CA LEU A 6 -15.69 -25.97 44.77
C LEU A 6 -16.07 -24.76 43.90
N VAL A 7 -16.92 -23.85 44.38
CA VAL A 7 -17.34 -22.65 43.64
C VAL A 7 -16.29 -21.53 43.76
N LEU A 8 -15.56 -21.47 44.87
CA LEU A 8 -14.53 -20.45 45.10
C LEU A 8 -13.21 -20.72 44.34
N LEU A 9 -12.90 -21.97 44.00
CA LEU A 9 -11.69 -22.30 43.23
C LEU A 9 -11.80 -21.97 41.72
N SER A 10 -13.01 -21.69 41.21
CA SER A 10 -13.24 -21.41 39.79
C SER A 10 -12.96 -19.95 39.38
N PHE A 11 -12.64 -19.06 40.33
CA PHE A 11 -12.60 -17.60 40.08
C PHE A 11 -11.21 -17.01 39.78
N ILE A 12 -10.14 -17.81 39.75
CA ILE A 12 -8.76 -17.28 39.64
C ILE A 12 -8.19 -17.36 38.20
N SER A 13 -8.90 -17.96 37.24
CA SER A 13 -8.28 -18.35 35.96
C SER A 13 -8.37 -17.35 34.80
N THR A 14 -8.62 -16.06 35.04
CA THR A 14 -8.63 -15.07 33.94
C THR A 14 -7.81 -13.83 34.25
N TYR A 15 -6.55 -14.01 34.64
CA TYR A 15 -5.55 -12.99 34.37
C TYR A 15 -5.32 -12.97 32.85
N SER A 16 -6.13 -12.15 32.17
CA SER A 16 -5.85 -11.79 30.78
C SER A 16 -4.47 -11.17 30.76
N TYR A 17 -3.52 -11.85 30.12
CA TYR A 17 -2.19 -11.33 29.83
C TYR A 17 -2.36 -10.18 28.83
N ALA A 18 -2.73 -8.99 29.34
CA ALA A 18 -2.75 -7.77 28.56
C ALA A 18 -1.29 -7.47 28.22
N GLY A 19 -0.88 -7.76 26.98
CA GLY A 19 0.44 -7.40 26.50
C GLY A 19 0.72 -5.91 26.79
N GLU A 20 1.93 -5.62 27.29
CA GLU A 20 2.31 -4.27 27.72
C GLU A 20 1.97 -3.24 26.64
N ALA A 21 1.04 -2.35 26.94
CA ALA A 21 0.71 -1.23 26.09
C ALA A 21 1.83 -0.19 26.18
N TYR A 22 2.24 0.35 25.04
CA TYR A 22 3.19 1.45 25.02
C TYR A 22 2.53 2.76 25.47
N THR A 23 3.33 3.63 26.08
CA THR A 23 2.89 5.01 26.34
C THR A 23 2.61 5.73 25.03
N GLN A 24 1.72 6.73 25.06
CA GLN A 24 1.41 7.55 23.89
C GLN A 24 2.67 8.18 23.27
N SER A 25 3.57 8.71 24.12
CA SER A 25 4.84 9.30 23.68
C SER A 25 5.75 8.28 22.97
N LYS A 26 5.74 7.02 23.41
CA LYS A 26 6.49 5.95 22.76
C LYS A 26 5.90 5.64 21.38
N CYS A 27 4.59 5.57 21.27
CA CYS A 27 3.91 5.37 19.98
C CYS A 27 4.21 6.51 18.99
N GLU A 28 4.13 7.76 19.42
CA GLU A 28 4.47 8.94 18.60
C GLU A 28 5.94 8.93 18.17
N SER A 29 6.87 8.51 19.04
CA SER A 29 8.28 8.38 18.69
C SER A 29 8.50 7.33 17.58
N ILE A 30 7.76 6.22 17.62
CA ILE A 30 7.82 5.17 16.61
C ILE A 30 7.24 5.67 15.29
N GLU A 31 6.12 6.40 15.32
CA GLU A 31 5.53 7.01 14.11
C GLU A 31 6.51 8.00 13.46
N LYS A 32 7.13 8.88 14.25
CA LYS A 32 8.14 9.83 13.78
C LYS A 32 9.34 9.14 13.14
N GLU A 33 9.80 8.02 13.71
CA GLU A 33 10.89 7.23 13.14
C GLU A 33 10.50 6.65 11.77
N ARG A 34 9.29 6.13 11.64
CA ARG A 34 8.77 5.62 10.35
C ARG A 34 8.64 6.72 9.30
N GLU A 35 8.23 7.93 9.69
CA GLU A 35 8.20 9.08 8.79
C GLU A 35 9.60 9.47 8.30
N SER A 36 10.60 9.44 9.18
CA SER A 36 12.01 9.62 8.81
C SER A 36 12.48 8.56 7.80
N ILE A 37 12.14 7.29 8.02
CA ILE A 37 12.45 6.20 7.07
C ILE A 37 11.78 6.45 5.71
N ARG A 38 10.50 6.85 5.70
CA ARG A 38 9.78 7.21 4.46
C ARG A 38 10.44 8.37 3.72
N SER A 39 10.97 9.35 4.43
CA SER A 39 11.75 10.44 3.83
C SER A 39 13.03 9.92 3.18
N GLN A 40 13.75 9.02 3.85
CA GLN A 40 14.97 8.41 3.30
C GLN A 40 14.70 7.57 2.04
N PHE A 41 13.54 6.91 1.96
CA PHE A 41 13.15 6.22 0.72
C PHE A 41 12.97 7.18 -0.47
N ARG A 42 12.61 8.45 -0.24
CA ARG A 42 12.41 9.45 -1.30
C ARG A 42 13.70 10.10 -1.79
N GLN A 43 14.79 10.02 -1.02
CA GLN A 43 16.05 10.71 -1.31
C GLN A 43 17.03 9.88 -2.15
N GLY A 44 16.64 8.67 -2.60
CA GLY A 44 17.55 7.71 -3.22
C GLY A 44 18.45 7.03 -2.18
N TYR A 45 18.67 5.73 -2.32
CA TYR A 45 19.43 4.93 -1.37
C TYR A 45 20.13 3.77 -2.06
N SER A 46 21.25 3.31 -1.50
CA SER A 46 21.90 2.07 -1.94
C SER A 46 21.09 0.84 -1.53
N ILE A 47 21.24 -0.27 -2.25
CA ILE A 47 20.50 -1.52 -1.98
C ILE A 47 20.63 -1.95 -0.51
N LYS A 48 21.86 -1.99 0.01
CA LYS A 48 22.14 -2.36 1.42
C LYS A 48 21.47 -1.40 2.43
N LYS A 49 21.36 -0.11 2.09
CA LYS A 49 20.63 0.86 2.92
C LYS A 49 19.12 0.62 2.84
N GLY A 50 18.61 0.31 1.64
CA GLY A 50 17.21 -0.04 1.40
C GLY A 50 16.74 -1.24 2.25
N GLU A 51 17.48 -2.35 2.21
CA GLU A 51 17.18 -3.55 2.99
C GLU A 51 17.09 -3.26 4.49
N ARG A 52 18.05 -2.49 5.02
CA ARG A 52 18.07 -2.06 6.43
C ARG A 52 16.85 -1.20 6.78
N LEU A 53 16.52 -0.23 5.94
CA LEU A 53 15.35 0.64 6.14
C LEU A 53 14.05 -0.15 6.10
N THR A 54 13.91 -1.09 5.16
CA THR A 54 12.73 -1.97 5.06
C THR A 54 12.60 -2.89 6.27
N ALA A 55 13.69 -3.51 6.72
CA ALA A 55 13.69 -4.35 7.92
C ALA A 55 13.27 -3.53 9.15
N ARG A 56 13.79 -2.32 9.30
CA ARG A 56 13.44 -1.43 10.40
C ARG A 56 11.99 -0.97 10.34
N ASP A 57 11.48 -0.54 9.19
CA ASP A 57 10.07 -0.13 9.05
C ASP A 57 9.11 -1.27 9.41
N LYS A 58 9.42 -2.51 9.00
CA LYS A 58 8.63 -3.69 9.34
C LYS A 58 8.55 -3.94 10.85
N VAL A 59 9.68 -3.81 11.54
CA VAL A 59 9.73 -3.94 13.01
C VAL A 59 8.87 -2.86 13.68
N LEU A 60 9.04 -1.59 13.28
CA LEU A 60 8.29 -0.47 13.84
C LEU A 60 6.78 -0.60 13.58
N PHE A 61 6.39 -1.05 12.38
CA PHE A 61 4.99 -1.34 12.05
C PHE A 61 4.40 -2.41 12.97
N THR A 62 5.15 -3.48 13.22
CA THR A 62 4.72 -4.58 14.10
C THR A 62 4.59 -4.11 15.55
N GLN A 63 5.51 -3.25 16.02
CA GLN A 63 5.45 -2.68 17.36
C GLN A 63 4.23 -1.78 17.56
N LEU A 64 3.93 -0.91 16.58
CA LEU A 64 2.71 -0.09 16.60
C LEU A 64 1.46 -0.97 16.67
N ALA A 65 1.37 -2.00 15.81
CA ALA A 65 0.20 -2.86 15.76
C ALA A 65 -0.02 -3.66 17.06
N LYS A 66 1.06 -4.05 17.75
CA LYS A 66 0.99 -4.88 18.97
C LYS A 66 0.78 -4.07 20.24
N HIS A 67 1.46 -2.93 20.37
CA HIS A 67 1.59 -2.24 21.66
C HIS A 67 0.88 -0.88 21.69
N CYS A 68 0.63 -0.28 20.53
CA CYS A 68 -0.07 0.98 20.41
C CYS A 68 -1.55 0.71 20.12
N ASN A 69 -2.25 0.15 21.13
CA ASN A 69 -3.70 0.13 21.11
C ASN A 69 -4.20 1.57 21.04
N LYS A 70 -5.01 1.90 20.04
CA LYS A 70 -5.66 3.21 19.94
C LYS A 70 -6.49 3.43 21.21
N LEU A 71 -5.93 4.11 22.20
CA LEU A 71 -6.67 4.81 23.25
C LEU A 71 -7.45 5.96 22.59
N LYS A 72 -8.43 5.62 21.75
CA LYS A 72 -9.45 6.57 21.29
C LYS A 72 -10.47 6.75 22.42
N LYS A 73 -10.09 7.52 23.42
CA LYS A 73 -11.00 8.39 24.18
C LYS A 73 -10.45 9.82 24.16
N SER A 74 -10.28 10.34 22.96
CA SER A 74 -10.31 11.78 22.73
C SER A 74 -11.66 12.05 22.07
N ASN A 75 -12.47 12.89 22.71
CA ASN A 75 -13.80 13.34 22.30
C ASN A 75 -13.75 14.20 21.02
N ASN A 76 -13.10 13.73 19.97
CA ASN A 76 -13.29 14.26 18.63
C ASN A 76 -14.25 13.32 17.90
N SER A 77 -15.39 13.88 17.51
CA SER A 77 -16.46 13.33 16.70
C SER A 77 -15.96 12.95 15.29
N TYR A 78 -15.00 12.04 15.20
CA TYR A 78 -14.65 11.41 13.95
C TYR A 78 -15.58 10.22 13.77
N ARG A 79 -16.68 10.43 13.04
CA ARG A 79 -17.57 9.37 12.55
C ARG A 79 -16.69 8.24 11.99
N PRO A 80 -16.75 7.03 12.55
CA PRO A 80 -16.14 5.89 11.88
C PRO A 80 -17.01 5.64 10.66
N HIS A 81 -16.52 6.01 9.47
CA HIS A 81 -17.01 5.35 8.26
C HIS A 81 -16.81 3.87 8.50
N ALA A 82 -17.93 3.13 8.56
CA ALA A 82 -17.92 1.69 8.67
C ALA A 82 -16.95 1.17 7.61
N ALA A 83 -15.80 0.65 8.06
CA ALA A 83 -14.93 -0.12 7.21
C ALA A 83 -15.68 -1.43 6.99
N HIS A 84 -16.65 -1.41 6.08
CA HIS A 84 -16.87 -2.58 5.25
C HIS A 84 -15.49 -2.97 4.76
N SER A 85 -15.06 -4.18 5.13
CA SER A 85 -13.94 -4.87 4.51
C SER A 85 -14.29 -5.03 3.04
N ALA A 86 -14.19 -3.94 2.28
CA ALA A 86 -14.21 -3.94 0.85
C ALA A 86 -12.93 -4.65 0.48
N ASN A 87 -13.07 -5.95 0.21
CA ASN A 87 -12.08 -6.80 -0.41
C ASN A 87 -11.29 -5.93 -1.39
N THR A 88 -10.04 -5.62 -1.08
CA THR A 88 -9.22 -4.64 -1.83
C THR A 88 -9.00 -5.08 -3.28
N ASN A 89 -9.39 -6.31 -3.62
CA ASN A 89 -9.38 -6.84 -4.98
C ASN A 89 -10.63 -6.47 -5.79
N TRP A 90 -11.64 -5.80 -5.22
CA TRP A 90 -12.82 -5.38 -5.97
C TRP A 90 -12.45 -4.31 -7.02
N LEU A 91 -11.59 -3.36 -6.65
CA LEU A 91 -11.03 -2.36 -7.58
C LEU A 91 -10.09 -2.99 -8.63
N LEU A 92 -9.35 -4.04 -8.26
CA LEU A 92 -8.43 -4.74 -9.16
C LEU A 92 -9.16 -5.65 -10.18
N ASN A 93 -10.37 -6.11 -9.86
CA ASN A 93 -11.18 -6.97 -10.72
C ASN A 93 -12.36 -6.26 -11.38
N GLN A 94 -12.59 -4.99 -11.08
CA GLN A 94 -13.60 -4.21 -11.76
C GLN A 94 -13.15 -3.99 -13.20
N LYS A 95 -13.87 -4.58 -14.15
CA LYS A 95 -13.69 -4.31 -15.57
C LYS A 95 -14.22 -2.91 -15.84
N VAL A 96 -13.38 -1.91 -15.63
CA VAL A 96 -13.72 -0.52 -15.91
C VAL A 96 -13.68 -0.34 -17.43
N SER A 97 -14.83 -0.49 -18.08
CA SER A 97 -14.98 -0.41 -19.54
C SER A 97 -14.48 0.93 -20.12
N ASN A 98 -14.45 1.98 -19.31
CA ASN A 98 -14.05 3.33 -19.69
C ASN A 98 -12.81 3.85 -18.93
N MET A 99 -11.98 2.98 -18.35
CA MET A 99 -10.71 3.45 -17.78
C MET A 99 -9.70 3.63 -18.92
N THR A 100 -9.60 4.84 -19.43
CA THR A 100 -8.40 5.28 -20.12
C THR A 100 -7.27 5.20 -19.11
N LEU A 101 -6.34 4.26 -19.31
CA LEU A 101 -5.10 4.17 -18.56
C LEU A 101 -4.30 5.45 -18.84
N HIS A 102 -4.58 6.50 -18.07
CA HIS A 102 -3.84 7.76 -18.11
C HIS A 102 -2.50 7.51 -17.45
N SER A 103 -1.59 6.86 -18.18
CA SER A 103 -0.18 6.91 -17.81
C SER A 103 0.22 8.38 -17.83
N ALA A 104 0.87 8.87 -16.78
CA ALA A 104 1.46 10.21 -16.70
C ALA A 104 2.62 10.42 -17.71
N SER A 105 2.54 9.80 -18.89
CA SER A 105 3.57 9.79 -19.93
C SER A 105 3.78 11.16 -20.58
N TYR A 106 2.77 12.03 -20.58
CA TYR A 106 2.84 13.38 -21.15
C TYR A 106 2.07 14.39 -20.32
N LYS A 107 2.66 15.59 -20.12
CA LYS A 107 2.01 16.73 -19.44
C LYS A 107 1.02 17.46 -20.36
N ASN A 108 1.29 17.52 -21.66
CA ASN A 108 0.39 18.12 -22.64
C ASN A 108 -0.81 17.19 -22.91
N LYS A 109 -2.03 17.73 -22.77
CA LYS A 109 -3.29 16.99 -22.92
C LYS A 109 -3.51 16.47 -24.35
N ALA A 110 -3.19 17.26 -25.36
CA ALA A 110 -3.33 16.88 -26.77
C ALA A 110 -2.37 15.74 -27.14
N LYS A 111 -1.12 15.82 -26.68
CA LYS A 111 -0.13 14.75 -26.86
C LYS A 111 -0.53 13.46 -26.14
N LEU A 112 -1.10 13.58 -24.94
CA LEU A 112 -1.64 12.44 -24.20
C LEU A 112 -2.82 11.77 -24.91
N GLU A 113 -3.74 12.56 -25.46
CA GLU A 113 -4.88 12.04 -26.21
C GLU A 113 -4.45 11.40 -27.54
N ALA A 114 -3.48 11.99 -28.24
CA ALA A 114 -2.92 11.37 -29.43
C ALA A 114 -2.19 10.06 -29.11
N TRP A 115 -1.44 10.01 -28.01
CA TRP A 115 -0.81 8.79 -27.54
C TRP A 115 -1.82 7.69 -27.20
N SER A 116 -2.94 8.03 -26.55
CA SER A 116 -3.98 7.04 -26.20
C SER A 116 -4.70 6.50 -27.44
N LYS A 117 -4.82 7.30 -28.51
CA LYS A 117 -5.34 6.85 -29.81
C LYS A 117 -4.33 6.00 -30.59
N PHE A 118 -3.05 6.37 -30.54
CA PHE A 118 -1.96 5.69 -31.25
C PHE A 118 -1.64 4.32 -30.64
N TYR A 119 -1.37 4.28 -29.33
CA TYR A 119 -0.88 3.07 -28.68
C TYR A 119 -2.03 2.21 -28.14
N ARG A 120 -2.18 1.01 -28.72
CA ARG A 120 -3.08 -0.02 -28.21
C ARG A 120 -2.28 -1.15 -27.56
N LEU A 121 -2.62 -1.47 -26.32
CA LEU A 121 -1.96 -2.55 -25.57
C LEU A 121 -2.22 -3.91 -26.25
N PRO A 122 -1.18 -4.67 -26.65
CA PRO A 122 -1.32 -5.98 -27.30
C PRO A 122 -2.05 -7.00 -26.43
N LYS A 123 -2.73 -7.99 -27.04
CA LYS A 123 -3.48 -9.04 -26.32
C LYS A 123 -2.59 -9.81 -25.33
N ARG A 124 -1.36 -10.14 -25.72
CA ARG A 124 -0.39 -10.84 -24.85
C ARG A 124 -0.12 -10.09 -23.54
N CYS A 125 -0.10 -8.75 -23.59
CA CYS A 125 0.13 -7.89 -22.44
C CYS A 125 -1.09 -7.71 -21.53
N ARG A 126 -2.25 -8.29 -21.89
CA ARG A 126 -3.48 -8.25 -21.07
C ARG A 126 -3.69 -9.54 -20.27
N LYS A 127 -2.86 -10.56 -20.49
CA LYS A 127 -2.99 -11.87 -19.83
C LYS A 127 -2.69 -11.73 -18.34
N LYS A 128 -3.58 -12.27 -17.49
CA LYS A 128 -3.31 -12.42 -16.05
C LYS A 128 -2.32 -13.57 -15.85
N GLY A 129 -1.36 -13.41 -14.93
CA GLY A 129 -0.33 -14.43 -14.68
C GLY A 129 0.59 -14.64 -15.89
N MET A 130 1.01 -13.55 -16.55
CA MET A 130 2.00 -13.63 -17.63
C MET A 130 3.37 -14.03 -17.10
N GLU A 131 4.15 -14.72 -17.93
CA GLU A 131 5.54 -15.02 -17.60
C GLU A 131 6.40 -13.76 -17.59
N THR A 132 7.54 -13.81 -16.90
CA THR A 132 8.47 -12.68 -16.81
C THR A 132 8.97 -12.25 -18.19
N SER A 133 9.17 -13.19 -19.12
CA SER A 133 9.55 -12.93 -20.50
C SER A 133 8.51 -12.09 -21.26
N ASP A 134 7.22 -12.41 -21.08
CA ASP A 134 6.10 -11.65 -21.64
C ASP A 134 6.03 -10.25 -21.03
N PHE A 135 6.27 -10.14 -19.72
CA PHE A 135 6.31 -8.84 -19.05
C PHE A 135 7.42 -7.95 -19.59
N VAL A 136 8.65 -8.47 -19.71
CA VAL A 136 9.79 -7.75 -20.28
C VAL A 136 9.47 -7.29 -21.69
N TRP A 137 8.99 -8.19 -22.55
CA TRP A 137 8.62 -7.85 -23.92
C TRP A 137 7.57 -6.74 -23.98
N CYS A 138 6.53 -6.82 -23.14
CA CYS A 138 5.48 -5.79 -23.10
C CYS A 138 6.01 -4.42 -22.68
N SER A 139 7.02 -4.40 -21.79
CA SER A 139 7.67 -3.17 -21.37
C SER A 139 8.53 -2.56 -22.49
N GLU A 140 9.33 -3.38 -23.17
CA GLU A 140 10.19 -2.97 -24.30
C GLU A 140 9.36 -2.52 -25.50
N TYR A 141 8.32 -3.28 -25.84
CA TYR A 141 7.40 -2.94 -26.94
C TYR A 141 6.75 -1.58 -26.72
N ARG A 142 6.30 -1.29 -25.49
CA ARG A 142 5.71 0.01 -25.16
C ARG A 142 6.73 1.15 -25.33
N VAL A 143 8.00 0.94 -24.97
CA VAL A 143 9.07 1.93 -25.16
C VAL A 143 9.34 2.16 -26.65
N ALA A 144 9.44 1.10 -27.45
CA ALA A 144 9.64 1.22 -28.89
C ALA A 144 8.49 1.98 -29.57
N GLN A 145 7.24 1.65 -29.24
CA GLN A 145 6.08 2.38 -29.76
C GLN A 145 6.07 3.85 -29.31
N LYS A 146 6.56 4.13 -28.10
CA LYS A 146 6.71 5.50 -27.61
C LYS A 146 7.70 6.29 -28.47
N GLN A 147 8.85 5.70 -28.80
CA GLN A 147 9.84 6.34 -29.68
C GLN A 147 9.27 6.63 -31.07
N VAL A 148 8.57 5.67 -31.69
CA VAL A 148 7.91 5.87 -32.99
C VAL A 148 6.92 7.03 -32.94
N PHE A 149 6.07 7.06 -31.91
CA PHE A 149 5.11 8.15 -31.70
C PHE A 149 5.81 9.50 -31.54
N GLU A 150 6.87 9.57 -30.74
CA GLU A 150 7.64 10.80 -30.51
C GLU A 150 8.27 11.32 -31.80
N THR A 151 8.82 10.45 -32.64
CA THR A 151 9.39 10.84 -33.93
C THR A 151 8.33 11.38 -34.90
N GLN A 152 7.11 10.84 -34.85
CA GLN A 152 6.00 11.26 -35.71
C GLN A 152 5.23 12.47 -35.16
N TRP A 153 5.34 12.74 -33.86
CA TRP A 153 4.57 13.78 -33.20
C TRP A 153 5.09 15.18 -33.54
N GLN A 154 4.42 15.84 -34.48
CA GLN A 154 4.71 17.23 -34.89
C GLN A 154 3.91 18.27 -34.07
N GLY A 155 3.12 17.84 -33.09
CA GLY A 155 2.27 18.73 -32.31
C GLY A 155 3.12 19.68 -31.45
N ARG A 156 3.08 20.97 -31.80
CA ARG A 156 3.68 22.06 -31.01
C ARG A 156 3.21 22.02 -29.55
N PRO A 157 4.06 22.46 -28.60
CA PRO A 157 3.84 22.33 -27.16
C PRO A 157 2.53 22.93 -26.64
#